data_AF-A0A2J7ZN84-F1
#
_entry.id   AF-A0A2J7ZN84-F1
#
_cell.length_a   1.000
_cell.length_b   1.000
_cell.length_c   1.000
_cell.angle_alpha   90.00
_cell.angle_beta   90.00
_cell.angle_gamma   90.00
#
_symmetry.space_group_name_H-M   'P 1'
#
loop_
_entity.id
_entity.type
_entity.pdbx_description
1 polymer ?
#
loop_
_entity_poly.entity_id
_entity_poly.type
_entity_poly.pdbx_seq_one_letter_code
_entity_poly.pdbx_strand_id
1 'polypeptide(L)'
;MQKGILKSKELLQASPYMTNFSLRSLAANVFLSNKLEGTLHADVSDSDTYRLIADDLASGNALRPEPATPWPAEGHGVLCSTRTQLLQHARALKYILSLHDITSAVLLEAHQTLMWGAEGLEHGFRQQPSHSGTGYVYPEPGAIPDGVDRVLRTLTVNLNRVRTGDMDINMMAATLFST
;
A
#
# COMPACT_ATOMS: atom_id res chain seq x y z
N MET A 1 11.50 -35.03 11.31
CA MET A 1 10.86 -34.50 10.08
C MET A 1 10.69 -32.97 10.12
N GLN A 2 10.21 -32.36 11.21
CA GLN A 2 10.03 -30.89 11.33
C GLN A 2 11.29 -30.03 11.14
N LYS A 3 12.48 -30.48 11.56
CA LYS A 3 13.75 -29.74 11.35
C LYS A 3 14.15 -29.58 9.87
N GLY A 4 13.75 -30.50 8.99
CA GLY A 4 14.04 -30.41 7.55
C GLY A 4 13.17 -29.35 6.86
N ILE A 5 11.90 -29.27 7.22
CA ILE A 5 10.92 -28.33 6.66
C ILE A 5 11.27 -26.86 7.01
N LEU A 6 11.72 -26.61 8.25
CA LEU A 6 12.15 -25.28 8.68
C LEU A 6 13.38 -24.80 7.89
N LYS A 7 14.38 -25.67 7.71
CA LYS A 7 15.59 -25.37 6.94
C LYS A 7 15.30 -25.11 5.46
N SER A 8 14.33 -25.83 4.87
CA SER A 8 13.87 -25.60 3.50
C SER A 8 13.15 -24.26 3.32
N LYS A 9 12.34 -23.82 4.30
CA LYS A 9 11.69 -22.50 4.28
C LYS A 9 12.71 -21.36 4.34
N GLU A 10 13.70 -21.47 5.22
CA GLU A 10 14.78 -20.48 5.34
C GLU A 10 15.64 -20.41 4.06
N LEU A 11 15.97 -21.56 3.46
CA LEU A 11 16.72 -21.63 2.19
C LEU A 11 15.93 -21.08 1.00
N LEU A 12 14.61 -21.29 0.96
CA LEU A 12 13.74 -20.71 -0.06
C LEU A 12 13.63 -19.19 0.12
N GLN A 13 13.45 -18.71 1.36
CA GLN A 13 13.38 -17.27 1.66
C GLN A 13 14.68 -16.53 1.34
N ALA A 14 15.83 -17.18 1.50
CA ALA A 14 17.14 -16.64 1.13
C ALA A 14 17.48 -16.79 -0.37
N SER A 15 16.62 -17.44 -1.16
CA SER A 15 16.88 -17.68 -2.58
C SER A 15 16.68 -16.41 -3.42
N PRO A 16 17.62 -16.08 -4.34
CA PRO A 16 17.44 -14.98 -5.29
C PRO A 16 16.13 -15.07 -6.09
N TYR A 17 15.61 -16.29 -6.32
CA TYR A 17 14.33 -16.49 -6.99
C TYR A 17 13.14 -15.95 -6.18
N MET A 18 13.13 -16.14 -4.86
CA MET A 18 12.06 -15.62 -4.00
C MET A 18 12.15 -14.11 -3.82
N THR A 19 13.36 -13.55 -3.78
CA THR A 19 13.57 -12.10 -3.81
C THR A 19 13.01 -11.50 -5.10
N ASN A 20 13.36 -12.07 -6.26
CA ASN A 20 12.85 -11.60 -7.55
C ASN A 20 11.34 -11.76 -7.68
N PHE A 21 10.78 -12.89 -7.23
CA PHE A 21 9.35 -13.12 -7.22
C PHE A 21 8.62 -12.09 -6.34
N SER A 22 9.15 -11.79 -5.16
CA SER A 22 8.57 -10.80 -4.24
C SER A 22 8.57 -9.41 -4.86
N LEU A 23 9.72 -8.95 -5.39
CA LEU A 23 9.82 -7.66 -6.08
C LEU A 23 8.82 -7.55 -7.24
N ARG A 24 8.72 -8.60 -8.06
CA ARG A 24 7.77 -8.67 -9.17
C ARG A 24 6.31 -8.63 -8.71
N SER A 25 5.98 -9.33 -7.63
CA SER A 25 4.63 -9.34 -7.07
C SER A 25 4.25 -7.96 -6.54
N LEU A 26 5.19 -7.26 -5.87
CA LEU A 26 4.98 -5.89 -5.40
C LEU A 26 4.80 -4.91 -6.55
N ALA A 27 5.64 -4.98 -7.59
CA ALA A 27 5.49 -4.14 -8.78
C ALA A 27 4.13 -4.37 -9.47
N ALA A 28 3.68 -5.63 -9.56
CA ALA A 28 2.37 -5.95 -10.11
C ALA A 28 1.23 -5.35 -9.27
N ASN A 29 1.31 -5.46 -7.94
CA ASN A 29 0.29 -4.89 -7.05
C ASN A 29 0.19 -3.37 -7.20
N VAL A 30 1.31 -2.65 -7.22
CA VAL A 30 1.33 -1.19 -7.42
C VAL A 30 0.72 -0.83 -8.78
N PHE A 31 1.17 -1.48 -9.84
CA PHE A 31 0.68 -1.23 -11.19
C PHE A 31 -0.83 -1.47 -11.31
N LEU A 32 -1.31 -2.64 -10.87
CA LEU A 32 -2.73 -2.99 -10.96
C LEU A 32 -3.61 -2.09 -10.10
N SER A 33 -3.16 -1.70 -8.90
CA SER A 33 -3.92 -0.78 -8.04
C SER A 33 -4.11 0.58 -8.70
N ASN A 34 -3.04 1.16 -9.27
CA ASN A 34 -3.13 2.44 -9.99
C ASN A 34 -3.96 2.33 -11.28
N LYS A 35 -3.90 1.18 -11.98
CA LYS A 35 -4.76 0.92 -13.16
C LYS A 35 -6.24 0.88 -12.79
N LEU A 36 -6.58 0.27 -11.65
CA LEU A 36 -7.97 0.19 -11.15
C LEU A 36 -8.47 1.54 -10.66
N GLU A 37 -7.62 2.34 -10.03
CA GLU A 37 -7.95 3.71 -9.59
C GLU A 37 -8.02 4.72 -10.76
N GLY A 38 -7.58 4.33 -11.96
CA GLY A 38 -7.57 5.20 -13.14
C GLY A 38 -6.49 6.29 -13.09
N THR A 39 -5.46 6.11 -12.28
CA THR A 39 -4.38 7.10 -12.08
C THR A 39 -3.23 6.93 -13.09
N LEU A 40 -3.21 5.79 -13.81
CA LEU A 40 -2.32 5.55 -14.93
C LEU A 40 -2.83 6.25 -16.20
N HIS A 41 -1.97 7.05 -16.82
CA HIS A 41 -2.24 7.63 -18.13
C HIS A 41 -2.41 6.54 -19.21
N ALA A 42 -3.33 6.72 -20.16
CA ALA A 42 -3.61 5.72 -21.19
C ALA A 42 -2.40 5.38 -22.08
N ASP A 43 -1.49 6.33 -22.27
CA ASP A 43 -0.32 6.19 -23.14
C ASP A 43 0.93 5.61 -22.44
N VAL A 44 0.86 5.27 -21.14
CA VAL A 44 2.01 4.62 -20.49
C VAL A 44 2.13 3.16 -20.90
N SER A 45 3.33 2.77 -21.28
CA SER A 45 3.67 1.38 -21.55
C SER A 45 3.61 0.56 -20.25
N ASP A 46 2.79 -0.51 -20.26
CA ASP A 46 2.67 -1.44 -19.13
C ASP A 46 4.06 -2.01 -18.74
N SER A 47 4.91 -2.35 -19.72
CA SER A 47 6.23 -2.91 -19.46
C SER A 47 7.22 -1.89 -18.87
N ASP A 48 7.19 -0.64 -19.35
CA ASP A 48 8.06 0.40 -18.81
C ASP A 48 7.64 0.83 -17.41
N THR A 49 6.34 0.89 -17.17
CA THR A 49 5.77 1.16 -15.85
C THR A 49 6.18 0.10 -14.85
N TYR A 50 6.09 -1.18 -15.23
CA TYR A 50 6.50 -2.28 -14.38
C TYR A 50 7.99 -2.24 -14.04
N ARG A 51 8.84 -2.00 -15.05
CA ARG A 51 10.30 -1.86 -14.86
C ARG A 51 10.64 -0.70 -13.93
N LEU A 52 10.02 0.47 -14.15
CA LEU A 52 10.20 1.64 -13.31
C LEU A 52 9.91 1.35 -11.83
N ILE A 53 8.80 0.67 -11.53
CA ILE A 53 8.42 0.32 -10.16
C ILE A 53 9.40 -0.69 -9.57
N ALA A 54 9.77 -1.72 -10.34
CA ALA A 54 10.72 -2.75 -9.88
C ALA A 54 12.09 -2.15 -9.55
N ASP A 55 12.58 -1.21 -10.37
CA ASP A 55 13.85 -0.52 -10.14
C ASP A 55 13.82 0.33 -8.86
N ASP A 56 12.72 1.05 -8.58
CA ASP A 56 12.59 1.82 -7.34
C ASP A 56 12.44 0.92 -6.11
N LEU A 57 11.71 -0.19 -6.20
CA LEU A 57 11.61 -1.17 -5.11
C LEU A 57 12.96 -1.82 -4.79
N ALA A 58 13.77 -2.10 -5.81
CA ALA A 58 15.13 -2.62 -5.66
C ALA A 58 16.10 -1.56 -5.13
N SER A 59 15.80 -0.28 -5.34
CA SER A 59 16.60 0.83 -4.83
C SER A 59 16.46 0.99 -3.30
N GLY A 60 17.50 1.54 -2.69
CA GLY A 60 17.50 1.98 -1.29
C GLY A 60 16.96 3.40 -1.10
N ASN A 61 16.08 3.87 -1.98
CA ASN A 61 15.57 5.23 -1.95
C ASN A 61 14.86 5.54 -0.63
N ALA A 62 15.01 6.80 -0.17
CA ALA A 62 14.27 7.30 0.98
C ALA A 62 12.76 7.22 0.72
N LEU A 63 11.96 7.02 1.78
CA LEU A 63 10.50 7.00 1.69
C LEU A 63 9.97 8.29 1.08
N ARG A 64 10.52 9.43 1.52
CA ARG A 64 10.17 10.77 1.07
C ARG A 64 11.45 11.48 0.58
N PRO A 65 11.83 11.32 -0.70
CA PRO A 65 13.00 12.00 -1.22
C PRO A 65 12.74 13.51 -1.30
N GLU A 66 13.80 14.29 -1.03
CA GLU A 66 13.79 15.74 -1.11
C GLU A 66 14.61 16.22 -2.33
N PRO A 67 14.12 17.22 -3.10
CA PRO A 67 12.83 17.88 -2.92
C PRO A 67 11.65 17.01 -3.38
N ALA A 68 10.49 17.20 -2.74
CA ALA A 68 9.23 16.61 -3.22
C ALA A 68 8.95 17.05 -4.67
N THR A 69 8.63 16.10 -5.56
CA THR A 69 8.16 16.41 -6.91
C THR A 69 6.66 16.68 -6.85
N PRO A 70 6.16 17.87 -7.21
CA PRO A 70 4.75 18.20 -7.11
C PRO A 70 3.90 17.39 -8.09
N TRP A 71 2.70 16.98 -7.66
CA TRP A 71 1.71 16.33 -8.50
C TRP A 71 0.27 16.62 -8.04
N PRO A 72 -0.70 16.73 -8.95
CA PRO A 72 -2.10 16.95 -8.60
C PRO A 72 -2.67 15.71 -7.90
N ALA A 73 -3.19 15.89 -6.68
CA ALA A 73 -3.75 14.79 -5.89
C ALA A 73 -4.98 14.13 -6.53
N GLU A 74 -5.83 14.93 -7.16
CA GLU A 74 -6.90 14.43 -8.00
C GLU A 74 -6.24 13.98 -9.30
N GLY A 75 -6.28 12.69 -9.65
CA GLY A 75 -5.50 12.04 -10.70
C GLY A 75 -5.65 12.57 -12.14
N HIS A 76 -5.34 13.84 -12.36
CA HIS A 76 -5.35 14.51 -13.65
C HIS A 76 -4.15 13.97 -14.42
N GLY A 77 -4.43 13.19 -15.47
CA GLY A 77 -3.51 12.35 -16.24
C GLY A 77 -2.37 13.11 -16.94
N VAL A 78 -1.47 13.70 -16.17
CA VAL A 78 -0.20 14.24 -16.65
C VAL A 78 0.85 13.16 -16.44
N LEU A 79 1.58 12.76 -17.48
CA LEU A 79 2.55 11.65 -17.39
C LEU A 79 3.56 11.79 -16.23
N CYS A 80 3.98 13.01 -15.91
CA CYS A 80 4.89 13.28 -14.79
C CYS A 80 4.25 12.99 -13.43
N SER A 81 2.95 13.30 -13.25
CA SER A 81 2.22 13.02 -12.02
C SER A 81 2.02 11.53 -11.81
N THR A 82 1.70 10.79 -12.88
CA THR A 82 1.58 9.33 -12.87
C THR A 82 2.88 8.67 -12.38
N ARG A 83 4.04 9.12 -12.90
CA ARG A 83 5.34 8.57 -12.48
C ARG A 83 5.58 8.77 -10.98
N THR A 84 5.41 9.99 -10.48
CA THR A 84 5.66 10.30 -9.07
C THR A 84 4.72 9.51 -8.16
N GLN A 85 3.43 9.46 -8.48
CA GLN A 85 2.43 8.72 -7.72
C GLN A 85 2.76 7.21 -7.64
N LEU A 86 3.19 6.60 -8.75
CA LEU A 86 3.58 5.18 -8.78
C LEU A 86 4.77 4.89 -7.85
N LEU A 87 5.79 5.74 -7.88
CA LEU A 87 6.98 5.58 -7.05
C LEU A 87 6.65 5.76 -5.57
N GLN A 88 5.80 6.74 -5.21
CA GLN A 88 5.36 6.90 -3.83
C GLN A 88 4.49 5.73 -3.34
N HIS A 89 3.62 5.19 -4.19
CA HIS A 89 2.87 3.98 -3.88
C HIS A 89 3.83 2.81 -3.61
N ALA A 90 4.83 2.60 -4.46
CA ALA A 90 5.82 1.55 -4.27
C ALA A 90 6.57 1.67 -2.93
N ARG A 91 6.96 2.88 -2.54
CA ARG A 91 7.66 3.15 -1.27
C ARG A 91 6.75 2.97 -0.07
N ALA A 92 5.53 3.48 -0.12
CA ALA A 92 4.54 3.31 0.95
C ALA A 92 4.22 1.82 1.16
N LEU A 93 4.07 1.05 0.08
CA LEU A 93 3.85 -0.39 0.16
C LEU A 93 5.07 -1.11 0.75
N LYS A 94 6.29 -0.80 0.28
CA LYS A 94 7.53 -1.37 0.82
C LYS A 94 7.69 -1.06 2.31
N TYR A 95 7.34 0.16 2.73
CA TYR A 95 7.36 0.57 4.14
C TYR A 95 6.40 -0.28 4.97
N ILE A 96 5.11 -0.35 4.62
CA ILE A 96 4.12 -1.13 5.37
C ILE A 96 4.55 -2.60 5.49
N LEU A 97 5.04 -3.19 4.40
CA LEU A 97 5.44 -4.61 4.38
C LEU A 97 6.75 -4.90 5.13
N SER A 98 7.56 -3.88 5.42
CA SER A 98 8.77 -4.01 6.25
C SER A 98 8.48 -4.04 7.75
N LEU A 99 7.24 -3.76 8.14
CA LEU A 99 6.84 -3.65 9.54
C LEU A 99 6.17 -4.93 10.03
N HIS A 100 6.39 -5.25 11.30
CA HIS A 100 5.74 -6.39 11.95
C HIS A 100 4.31 -6.06 12.41
N ASP A 101 4.10 -4.83 12.88
CA ASP A 101 2.83 -4.37 13.43
C ASP A 101 2.33 -3.13 12.67
N ILE A 102 1.03 -3.11 12.37
CA ILE A 102 0.37 -1.97 11.72
C ILE A 102 -0.41 -1.20 12.79
N THR A 103 0.04 0.03 13.05
CA THR A 103 -0.60 0.98 13.97
C THR A 103 -1.16 2.16 13.19
N SER A 104 -1.99 2.99 13.84
CA SER A 104 -2.54 4.21 13.22
C SER A 104 -1.43 5.19 12.82
N ALA A 105 -0.35 5.27 13.60
CA ALA A 105 0.83 6.06 13.26
C ALA A 105 1.54 5.52 12.01
N VAL A 106 1.68 4.20 11.89
CA VAL A 106 2.25 3.55 10.69
C VAL A 106 1.38 3.82 9.46
N LEU A 107 0.06 3.71 9.58
CA LEU A 107 -0.86 4.02 8.49
C LEU A 107 -0.77 5.48 8.05
N LEU A 108 -0.66 6.41 9.01
CA LEU A 108 -0.49 7.83 8.71
C LEU A 108 0.86 8.11 8.02
N GLU A 109 1.95 7.51 8.47
CA GLU A 109 3.27 7.65 7.83
C GLU A 109 3.27 7.07 6.42
N ALA A 110 2.63 5.91 6.22
CA ALA A 110 2.47 5.31 4.90
C ALA A 110 1.61 6.18 3.99
N HIS A 111 0.53 6.77 4.51
CA HIS A 111 -0.31 7.71 3.77
C HIS A 111 0.44 8.99 3.40
N GLN A 112 1.22 9.56 4.33
CA GLN A 112 2.08 10.71 4.05
C GLN A 112 3.13 10.40 2.99
N THR A 113 3.69 9.19 3.01
CA THR A 113 4.62 8.72 1.98
C THR A 113 3.91 8.61 0.63
N LEU A 114 2.74 7.97 0.58
CA LEU A 114 1.92 7.83 -0.62
C LEU A 114 1.55 9.20 -1.24
N MET A 115 1.21 10.17 -0.39
CA MET A 115 0.80 11.52 -0.79
C MET A 115 1.97 12.52 -0.87
N TRP A 116 3.22 12.06 -0.82
CA TRP A 116 4.37 12.95 -0.81
C TRP A 116 4.50 13.72 -2.13
N GLY A 117 4.44 15.05 -2.05
CA GLY A 117 4.41 15.94 -3.22
C GLY A 117 3.00 16.18 -3.80
N ALA A 118 1.94 15.59 -3.22
CA ALA A 118 0.58 15.82 -3.68
C ALA A 118 0.13 17.27 -3.36
N GLU A 119 -0.39 17.97 -4.36
CA GLU A 119 -0.91 19.34 -4.21
C GLU A 119 -2.39 19.33 -3.83
N GLY A 120 -2.81 20.30 -3.02
CA GLY A 120 -4.22 20.51 -2.67
C GLY A 120 -4.77 19.61 -1.56
N LEU A 121 -3.90 18.90 -0.83
CA LEU A 121 -4.28 18.04 0.28
C LEU A 121 -3.61 18.44 1.59
N GLU A 122 -4.38 18.35 2.68
CA GLU A 122 -3.83 18.35 4.03
C GLU A 122 -3.32 16.95 4.38
N HIS A 123 -2.15 16.87 4.99
CA HIS A 123 -1.59 15.59 5.43
C HIS A 123 -2.34 15.05 6.64
N GLY A 124 -2.82 13.80 6.55
CA GLY A 124 -3.45 13.08 7.66
C GLY A 124 -4.89 12.70 7.37
N PHE A 125 -5.73 12.65 8.40
CA PHE A 125 -7.15 12.39 8.21
C PHE A 125 -7.83 13.60 7.58
N ARG A 126 -8.76 13.34 6.65
CA ARG A 126 -9.56 14.41 6.03
C ARG A 126 -10.31 15.21 7.10
N GLN A 127 -10.36 16.53 6.91
CA GLN A 127 -11.07 17.46 7.79
C GLN A 127 -12.45 17.87 7.25
N GLN A 128 -12.78 17.47 6.03
CA GLN A 128 -14.03 17.83 5.34
C GLN A 128 -14.84 16.58 4.95
N PRO A 129 -16.17 16.70 4.84
CA PRO A 129 -17.04 15.68 4.26
C PRO A 129 -16.59 15.26 2.87
N SER A 130 -16.91 14.03 2.49
CA SER A 130 -16.50 13.41 1.23
C SER A 130 -17.55 12.36 0.87
N HIS A 131 -17.79 12.22 -0.42
CA HIS A 131 -18.82 11.35 -0.98
C HIS A 131 -18.23 10.56 -2.13
N SER A 132 -18.68 9.33 -2.33
CA SER A 132 -18.49 8.70 -3.62
C SER A 132 -19.38 9.44 -4.63
N GLY A 133 -18.94 9.63 -5.86
CA GLY A 133 -19.78 10.18 -6.93
C GLY A 133 -21.04 9.34 -7.24
N THR A 134 -21.29 8.27 -6.48
CA THR A 134 -22.45 7.37 -6.57
C THR A 134 -23.45 7.53 -5.41
N GLY A 135 -23.26 8.53 -4.55
CA GLY A 135 -24.18 8.85 -3.44
C GLY A 135 -23.88 8.16 -2.11
N TYR A 136 -22.78 7.40 -2.02
CA TYR A 136 -22.30 6.88 -0.75
C TYR A 136 -21.61 8.00 0.04
N VAL A 137 -21.95 8.13 1.31
CA VAL A 137 -21.38 9.13 2.23
C VAL A 137 -20.31 8.47 3.09
N TYR A 138 -19.07 8.96 3.03
CA TYR A 138 -17.99 8.43 3.86
C TYR A 138 -18.12 8.93 5.32
N PRO A 139 -17.61 8.19 6.34
CA PRO A 139 -17.74 8.56 7.75
C PRO A 139 -17.20 9.94 8.09
N GLU A 140 -17.97 10.78 8.80
CA GLU A 140 -17.59 12.16 9.14
C GLU A 140 -16.15 12.30 9.66
N PRO A 141 -15.42 13.39 9.35
CA PRO A 141 -14.02 13.63 9.73
C PRO A 141 -13.66 13.22 11.16
N GLY A 142 -14.47 13.63 12.14
CA GLY A 142 -14.23 13.35 13.56
C GLY A 142 -14.34 11.87 13.94
N ALA A 143 -14.99 11.03 13.14
CA ALA A 143 -15.16 9.60 13.40
C ALA A 143 -14.06 8.73 12.77
N ILE A 144 -13.23 9.30 11.88
CA ILE A 144 -12.21 8.54 11.14
C ILE A 144 -11.15 7.94 12.05
N PRO A 145 -10.55 8.66 13.03
CA PRO A 145 -9.54 8.09 13.90
C PRO A 145 -10.05 6.84 14.65
N ASP A 146 -11.23 6.93 15.26
CA ASP A 146 -11.85 5.83 15.99
C ASP A 146 -12.20 4.64 15.07
N GLY A 147 -12.60 4.94 13.83
CA GLY A 147 -12.86 3.94 12.79
C GLY A 147 -11.59 3.17 12.41
N VAL A 148 -10.49 3.88 12.16
CA VAL A 148 -9.18 3.27 11.85
C VAL A 148 -8.71 2.38 13.01
N ASP A 149 -8.79 2.88 14.24
CA ASP A 149 -8.41 2.11 15.43
C ASP A 149 -9.27 0.84 15.59
N ARG A 150 -10.56 0.91 15.26
CA ARG A 150 -11.44 -0.26 15.27
C ARG A 150 -11.01 -1.31 14.24
N VAL A 151 -10.71 -0.88 13.00
CA VAL A 151 -10.23 -1.78 11.95
C VAL A 151 -8.90 -2.43 12.34
N LEU A 152 -7.97 -1.67 12.92
CA LEU A 152 -6.67 -2.20 13.37
C LEU A 152 -6.79 -3.20 14.53
N ARG A 153 -7.71 -2.96 15.47
CA ARG A 153 -8.02 -3.94 16.52
C ARG A 153 -8.57 -5.24 15.91
N THR A 154 -9.50 -5.12 14.96
CA THR A 154 -10.06 -6.28 14.24
C THR A 154 -8.97 -7.04 13.47
N LEU A 155 -8.09 -6.31 12.78
CA LEU A 155 -6.92 -6.90 12.09
C LEU A 155 -6.06 -7.70 13.06
N THR A 156 -5.69 -7.11 14.20
CA THR A 156 -4.85 -7.76 15.21
C THR A 156 -5.48 -9.04 15.74
N VAL A 157 -6.77 -8.99 16.08
CA VAL A 157 -7.52 -10.17 16.57
C VAL A 157 -7.56 -11.25 15.50
N ASN A 158 -7.91 -10.91 14.27
CA ASN A 158 -8.04 -11.88 13.18
C ASN A 158 -6.68 -12.45 12.75
N LEU A 159 -5.61 -11.66 12.75
CA LEU A 159 -4.25 -12.14 12.48
C LEU A 159 -3.83 -13.23 13.47
N ASN A 160 -4.17 -13.08 14.75
CA ASN A 160 -3.90 -14.11 15.76
C ASN A 160 -4.69 -15.39 15.50
N ARG A 161 -5.94 -15.28 15.02
CA ARG A 161 -6.75 -16.43 14.59
C ARG A 161 -6.17 -17.12 13.36
N VAL A 162 -5.65 -16.35 12.41
CA VAL A 162 -4.95 -16.91 11.23
C VAL A 162 -3.68 -17.65 11.66
N ARG A 163 -2.88 -17.06 12.56
CA ARG A 163 -1.64 -17.68 13.07
C ARG A 163 -1.88 -18.98 13.82
N THR A 164 -3.03 -19.12 14.48
CA THR A 164 -3.44 -20.33 15.21
C THR A 164 -4.15 -21.36 14.32
N GLY A 165 -4.54 -20.98 13.09
CA GLY A 165 -5.27 -21.84 12.16
C GLY A 165 -6.79 -21.80 12.32
N ASP A 166 -7.31 -20.95 13.21
CA ASP A 166 -8.74 -20.77 13.50
C ASP A 166 -9.47 -19.90 12.46
N MET A 167 -8.74 -19.33 11.50
CA MET A 167 -9.28 -18.47 10.44
C MET A 167 -8.40 -18.56 9.19
N ASP A 168 -9.03 -18.60 8.01
CA ASP A 168 -8.33 -18.49 6.73
C ASP A 168 -7.92 -17.02 6.44
N ILE A 169 -6.75 -16.80 5.84
CA ILE A 169 -6.25 -15.46 5.54
C ILE A 169 -7.17 -14.68 4.59
N ASN A 170 -7.83 -15.36 3.65
CA ASN A 170 -8.77 -14.71 2.72
C ASN A 170 -10.08 -14.35 3.42
N MET A 171 -10.52 -15.16 4.39
CA MET A 171 -11.66 -14.82 5.24
C MET A 171 -11.36 -13.61 6.12
N MET A 172 -10.16 -13.52 6.69
CA MET A 172 -9.72 -12.32 7.41
C MET A 172 -9.79 -11.08 6.50
N ALA A 173 -9.22 -11.16 5.29
CA ALA A 173 -9.22 -10.05 4.35
C ALA A 173 -10.65 -9.62 3.95
N ALA A 174 -11.55 -10.58 3.71
CA ALA A 174 -12.93 -10.32 3.32
C ALA A 174 -13.78 -9.67 4.42
N THR A 175 -13.46 -9.91 5.70
CA THR A 175 -14.26 -9.46 6.85
C THR A 175 -13.70 -8.22 7.55
N LEU A 176 -12.51 -7.75 7.14
CA LEU A 176 -11.78 -6.70 7.84
C LEU A 176 -12.56 -5.38 7.97
N PHE A 177 -13.40 -5.06 6.97
CA PHE A 177 -14.19 -3.82 6.91
C PHE A 177 -15.69 -4.03 7.15
N SER A 178 -16.09 -5.21 7.63
CA SER A 178 -17.50 -5.54 7.90
C SER A 178 -17.97 -5.19 9.32
N THR A 179 -17.18 -4.44 10.08
CA THR A 179 -17.39 -4.10 11.51
C THR A 179 -17.93 -2.70 11.71
#